data_AF-A0A5R2MU66-F1
#
_entry.id   AF-A0A5R2MU66-F1
#
_cell.length_a   1.000
_cell.length_b   1.000
_cell.length_c   1.000
_cell.angle_alpha   90.00
_cell.angle_beta   90.00
_cell.angle_gamma   90.00
#
_symmetry.space_group_name_H-M   'P 1'
#
loop_
_entity.id
_entity.type
_entity.pdbx_description
1 polymer ?
#
loop_
_entity_poly.entity_id
_entity_poly.type
_entity_poly.pdbx_seq_one_letter_code
_entity_poly.pdbx_strand_id
1 'polypeptide(L)'
;YLNGRPGEAIEALRPIDPMTQPSDLGAFLALVKGSLLATDQPAAALMLLDEAKLLSPGTLVEEAALRRSVGIAVTQGDAARFALASTQYVERYLYSPYAS
;
A
#
# COMPACT_ATOMS: atom_id res chain seq x y z
N TYR A 1 -11.16 -7.46 6.76
CA TYR A 1 -10.87 -6.42 5.75
C TYR A 1 -12.07 -6.25 4.81
N LEU A 2 -12.35 -7.21 3.93
CA LEU A 2 -13.43 -7.09 2.91
C LEU A 2 -14.85 -6.93 3.49
N ASN A 3 -15.11 -7.46 4.69
CA ASN A 3 -16.41 -7.35 5.35
C ASN A 3 -16.66 -5.99 6.03
N GLY A 4 -15.87 -4.95 5.73
CA GLY A 4 -16.05 -3.61 6.30
C GLY A 4 -15.69 -3.49 7.79
N ARG A 5 -14.86 -4.42 8.31
CA ARG A 5 -14.41 -4.43 9.71
C ARG A 5 -12.90 -4.14 9.80
N PRO A 6 -12.48 -2.87 9.71
CA PRO A 6 -11.05 -2.54 9.66
C PRO A 6 -10.34 -2.80 10.99
N GLY A 7 -10.97 -2.48 12.12
CA GLY A 7 -10.41 -2.71 13.46
C GLY A 7 -10.13 -4.20 13.76
N GLU A 8 -11.11 -5.08 13.54
CA GLU A 8 -10.92 -6.53 13.69
C GLU A 8 -9.84 -7.06 12.74
N ALA A 9 -9.77 -6.51 11.52
CA ALA A 9 -8.79 -6.94 10.54
C ALA A 9 -7.37 -6.57 10.94
N ILE A 10 -7.14 -5.36 11.44
CA ILE A 10 -5.79 -4.96 11.86
C ILE A 10 -5.36 -5.73 13.10
N GLU A 11 -6.27 -6.00 14.05
CA GLU A 11 -5.96 -6.82 15.22
C GLU A 11 -5.55 -8.25 14.84
N ALA A 12 -6.26 -8.87 13.89
CA ALA A 12 -5.93 -10.21 13.40
C ALA A 12 -4.57 -10.26 12.68
N LEU A 13 -4.20 -9.19 11.97
CA LEU A 13 -2.97 -9.12 11.16
C LEU A 13 -1.77 -8.51 11.89
N ARG A 14 -1.99 -7.91 13.08
CA ARG A 14 -0.97 -7.24 13.89
C ARG A 14 0.29 -8.08 14.14
N PRO A 15 0.22 -9.37 14.53
CA PRO A 15 1.42 -10.15 14.84
C PRO A 15 2.19 -10.62 13.61
N ILE A 16 1.65 -10.45 12.39
CA ILE A 16 2.25 -10.97 11.17
C ILE A 16 3.15 -9.90 10.56
N ASP A 17 4.44 -10.18 10.49
CA ASP A 17 5.37 -9.39 9.68
C ASP A 17 5.28 -9.82 8.21
N PRO A 18 4.89 -8.93 7.27
CA PRO A 18 4.82 -9.26 5.85
C PRO A 18 6.16 -9.72 5.27
N MET A 19 7.28 -9.17 5.75
CA MET A 19 8.62 -9.43 5.21
C MET A 19 9.17 -10.81 5.61
N THR A 20 8.56 -11.48 6.58
CA THR A 20 8.94 -12.85 6.98
C THR A 20 8.10 -13.92 6.27
N GLN A 21 7.16 -13.54 5.41
CA GLN A 21 6.32 -14.46 4.65
C GLN A 21 6.89 -14.69 3.25
N PRO A 22 6.46 -15.75 2.54
CA PRO A 22 6.68 -15.87 1.10
C PRO A 22 6.26 -14.57 0.37
N SER A 23 7.02 -14.14 -0.62
CA SER A 23 6.89 -12.79 -1.20
C SER A 23 5.51 -12.51 -1.81
N ASP A 24 4.89 -13.53 -2.40
CA ASP A 24 3.53 -13.47 -2.93
C ASP A 24 2.50 -13.15 -1.83
N LEU A 25 2.55 -13.87 -0.71
CA LEU A 25 1.68 -13.63 0.45
C LEU A 25 2.03 -12.33 1.18
N GLY A 26 3.33 -12.07 1.38
CA GLY A 26 3.85 -10.89 2.05
C GLY A 26 3.40 -9.60 1.37
N ALA A 27 3.41 -9.54 0.03
CA ALA A 27 2.97 -8.37 -0.70
C ALA A 27 1.49 -8.01 -0.42
N PHE A 28 0.60 -9.01 -0.39
CA PHE A 28 -0.81 -8.79 -0.05
C PHE A 28 -1.00 -8.39 1.42
N LEU A 29 -0.26 -9.01 2.33
CA LEU A 29 -0.30 -8.66 3.75
C LEU A 29 0.13 -7.22 3.99
N ALA A 30 1.24 -6.81 3.35
CA ALA A 30 1.76 -5.44 3.42
C ALA A 30 0.75 -4.43 2.85
N LEU A 31 0.16 -4.72 1.67
CA LEU A 31 -0.86 -3.87 1.07
C LEU A 31 -2.11 -3.73 1.97
N VAL A 32 -2.62 -4.83 2.52
CA VAL A 32 -3.83 -4.82 3.37
C VAL A 32 -3.56 -4.09 4.68
N LYS A 33 -2.46 -4.40 5.37
CA LYS A 33 -2.09 -3.70 6.61
C LYS A 33 -1.86 -2.22 6.36
N GLY A 34 -1.14 -1.86 5.29
CA GLY A 34 -0.92 -0.47 4.90
C GLY A 34 -2.23 0.27 4.61
N SER A 35 -3.18 -0.39 3.93
CA SER A 35 -4.51 0.17 3.68
C SER A 35 -5.31 0.41 4.97
N LEU A 36 -5.24 -0.52 5.92
CA LEU A 36 -5.95 -0.43 7.20
C LEU A 36 -5.40 0.70 8.10
N LEU A 37 -4.10 0.95 8.03
CA LEU A 37 -3.41 1.95 8.86
C LEU A 37 -3.40 3.35 8.24
N ALA A 38 -3.85 3.53 7.01
CA ALA A 38 -3.68 4.77 6.24
C ALA A 38 -4.22 6.01 6.94
N THR A 39 -5.34 5.88 7.67
CA THR A 39 -5.97 7.00 8.39
C THR A 39 -5.32 7.26 9.74
N ASP A 40 -5.11 6.22 10.55
CA ASP A 40 -4.68 6.36 11.95
C ASP A 40 -3.16 6.46 12.12
N GLN A 41 -2.40 5.80 11.24
CA GLN A 41 -0.94 5.68 11.32
C GLN A 41 -0.31 5.83 9.92
N PRO A 42 -0.42 7.01 9.29
CA PRO A 42 -0.05 7.23 7.89
C PRO A 42 1.43 6.94 7.58
N ALA A 43 2.34 7.20 8.52
CA ALA A 43 3.76 6.88 8.36
C ALA A 43 4.00 5.36 8.31
N ALA A 44 3.39 4.59 9.22
CA ALA A 44 3.48 3.13 9.23
C ALA A 44 2.79 2.52 7.99
N ALA A 45 1.67 3.11 7.58
CA ALA A 45 0.99 2.73 6.35
C ALA A 45 1.91 2.87 5.13
N LEU A 46 2.57 4.01 4.98
CA LEU A 46 3.51 4.24 3.87
C LEU A 46 4.68 3.24 3.86
N MET A 47 5.22 2.88 5.03
CA MET A 47 6.27 1.84 5.11
C MET A 47 5.77 0.48 4.60
N LEU A 48 4.59 0.03 5.03
CA LEU A 48 4.00 -1.22 4.56
C LEU A 48 3.66 -1.18 3.06
N LEU A 49 3.22 -0.02 2.56
CA LEU A 49 2.98 0.15 1.13
C LEU A 49 4.30 0.18 0.35
N ASP A 50 5.43 0.60 0.92
CA ASP A 50 6.76 0.46 0.30
C ASP A 50 7.20 -1.01 0.24
N GLU A 51 6.99 -1.77 1.31
CA GLU A 51 7.23 -3.22 1.33
C GLU A 51 6.39 -3.96 0.28
N ALA A 52 5.11 -3.62 0.14
CA ALA A 52 4.24 -4.21 -0.89
C ALA A 52 4.79 -4.00 -2.31
N LYS A 53 5.33 -2.80 -2.60
CA LYS A 53 5.97 -2.49 -3.89
C LYS A 53 7.28 -3.27 -4.08
N LEU A 54 8.07 -3.39 -3.02
CA LEU A 54 9.33 -4.14 -3.05
C LEU A 54 9.10 -5.64 -3.29
N LEU A 55 8.07 -6.22 -2.67
CA LEU A 55 7.78 -7.65 -2.73
C LEU A 55 7.08 -8.08 -4.02
N SER A 56 6.38 -7.17 -4.71
CA SER A 56 5.60 -7.51 -5.91
C SER A 56 5.63 -6.43 -7.00
N PRO A 57 6.83 -6.08 -7.52
CA PRO A 57 6.95 -5.11 -8.60
C PRO A 57 6.28 -5.62 -9.88
N GLY A 58 5.69 -4.72 -10.66
CA GLY A 58 5.03 -5.01 -11.93
C GLY A 58 3.65 -5.67 -11.79
N THR A 59 3.11 -5.79 -10.57
CA THR A 59 1.80 -6.41 -10.33
C THR A 59 0.73 -5.40 -9.94
N LEU A 60 -0.52 -5.86 -9.81
CA LEU A 60 -1.61 -5.04 -9.26
C LEU A 60 -1.40 -4.68 -7.79
N VAL A 61 -0.55 -5.40 -7.05
CA VAL A 61 -0.22 -5.07 -5.67
C VAL A 61 0.64 -3.80 -5.62
N GLU A 62 1.67 -3.71 -6.48
CA GLU A 62 2.45 -2.47 -6.63
C GLU A 62 1.56 -1.30 -7.07
N GLU A 63 0.71 -1.48 -8.09
CA GLU A 63 -0.21 -0.45 -8.55
C GLU A 63 -1.12 0.06 -7.42
N ALA A 64 -1.76 -0.86 -6.70
CA ALA A 64 -2.66 -0.56 -5.60
C ALA A 64 -1.94 0.14 -4.44
N ALA A 65 -0.67 -0.21 -4.20
CA ALA A 65 0.16 0.41 -3.17
C ALA A 65 0.60 1.83 -3.56
N LEU A 66 0.97 2.05 -4.83
CA LEU A 66 1.30 3.38 -5.36
C LEU A 66 0.11 4.33 -5.25
N ARG A 67 -1.08 3.93 -5.72
CA ARG A 67 -2.30 4.78 -5.64
C ARG A 67 -2.62 5.21 -4.21
N ARG A 68 -2.53 4.28 -3.25
CA ARG A 68 -2.74 4.60 -1.83
C ARG A 68 -1.66 5.51 -1.28
N SER A 69 -0.40 5.28 -1.65
CA SER A 69 0.73 6.12 -1.23
C SER A 69 0.55 7.57 -1.69
N VAL A 70 0.05 7.79 -2.92
CA VAL A 70 -0.29 9.12 -3.44
C VAL A 70 -1.33 9.81 -2.54
N GLY A 71 -2.45 9.15 -2.23
CA GLY A 71 -3.49 9.72 -1.37
C GLY A 71 -3.02 10.05 0.06
N ILE A 72 -2.20 9.18 0.65
CA ILE A 72 -1.61 9.42 1.97
C ILE A 72 -0.63 10.60 1.91
N ALA A 73 0.25 10.66 0.90
CA ALA A 73 1.21 11.75 0.75
C ALA A 73 0.53 13.13 0.61
N VAL A 74 -0.57 13.22 -0.15
CA VAL A 74 -1.40 14.44 -0.22
C VAL A 74 -1.93 14.83 1.15
N THR A 75 -2.50 13.86 1.89
CA THR A 75 -3.09 14.10 3.21
C THR A 75 -2.04 14.55 4.23
N GLN A 76 -0.80 14.09 4.10
CA GLN A 76 0.33 14.46 4.97
C GLN A 76 1.07 15.72 4.52
N GLY A 77 0.76 16.30 3.36
CA GLY A 77 1.49 17.44 2.80
C GLY A 77 2.92 17.10 2.34
N ASP A 78 3.22 15.83 2.09
CA ASP A 78 4.54 15.35 1.64
C ASP A 78 4.66 15.45 0.11
N ALA A 79 5.03 16.64 -0.36
CA ALA A 79 5.14 16.93 -1.79
C ALA A 79 6.18 16.05 -2.51
N ALA A 80 7.29 15.73 -1.83
CA ALA A 80 8.35 14.91 -2.42
C ALA A 80 7.87 13.48 -2.67
N ARG A 81 7.22 12.87 -1.67
CA ARG A 81 6.66 11.53 -1.82
C ARG A 81 5.50 11.49 -2.79
N PHE A 82 4.65 12.52 -2.79
CA PHE A 82 3.58 12.65 -3.78
C PHE A 82 4.11 12.63 -5.20
N ALA A 83 5.12 13.46 -5.50
CA ALA A 83 5.73 13.52 -6.84
C ALA A 83 6.33 12.17 -7.23
N LEU A 84 7.11 11.55 -6.35
CA LEU A 84 7.74 10.25 -6.61
C LEU A 84 6.72 9.14 -6.89
N ALA A 85 5.73 8.97 -6.01
CA ALA A 85 4.73 7.91 -6.15
C ALA A 85 3.83 8.13 -7.39
N SER A 86 3.52 9.39 -7.71
CA SER A 86 2.71 9.71 -8.89
C SER A 86 3.47 9.43 -10.19
N THR A 87 4.75 9.81 -10.27
CA THR A 87 5.61 9.48 -11.42
C THR A 87 5.68 7.98 -11.63
N GLN A 88 6.00 7.21 -10.58
CA GLN A 88 6.07 5.75 -10.65
C GLN A 88 4.74 5.11 -11.10
N TYR A 89 3.61 5.60 -10.58
CA TYR A 89 2.29 5.12 -10.97
C TYR A 89 2.00 5.39 -12.45
N VAL A 90 2.20 6.63 -12.91
CA VAL A 90 1.91 7.01 -14.30
C VAL A 90 2.84 6.28 -15.26
N GLU A 91 4.14 6.20 -14.97
CA GLU A 91 5.10 5.52 -15.86
C GLU A 91 4.75 4.05 -16.12
N ARG A 92 4.17 3.36 -15.12
CA ARG A 92 3.94 1.92 -15.18
C ARG A 92 2.47 1.53 -15.42
N TYR A 93 1.52 2.35 -14.98
CA TYR A 93 0.12 1.96 -14.85
C TYR A 93 -0.88 2.98 -15.43
N LEU A 94 -0.42 3.97 -16.20
CA LEU A 94 -1.30 4.97 -16.83
C LEU A 94 -2.45 4.35 -17.64
N TYR A 95 -2.21 3.21 -18.28
CA TYR A 95 -3.19 2.49 -19.11
C TYR A 95 -3.72 1.23 -18.44
N SER A 96 -3.56 1.08 -17.11
CA SER A 96 -4.11 -0.07 -16.39
C SER A 96 -5.64 -0.05 -16.49
N PRO A 97 -6.30 -1.20 -16.74
CA PRO A 97 -7.76 -1.28 -16.67
C PRO A 97 -8.30 -1.05 -15.25
N TYR A 98 -7.42 -1.07 -14.24
CA TYR A 98 -7.74 -0.78 -12.85
C TYR A 98 -7.44 0.67 -12.44
N ALA A 99 -7.04 1.53 -13.38
CA ALA A 99 -6.66 2.93 -13.13
C ALA A 99 -7.84 3.88 -12.80
N SER A 100 -9.08 3.37 -12.79
CA SER A 100 -10.30 4.10 -12.45
C SER A 100 -10.57 4.22 -10.95
#